data_AF-R7PZJ1-F1
#
_entry.id   AF-R7PZJ1-F1
#
_cell.length_a   1.000
_cell.length_b   1.000
_cell.length_c   1.000
_cell.angle_alpha   90.00
_cell.angle_beta   90.00
_cell.angle_gamma   90.00
#
_symmetry.space_group_name_H-M   'P 1'
#
loop_
_entity.id
_entity.type
_entity.pdbx_description
1 polymer ?
#
loop_
_entity_poly.entity_id
_entity_poly.type
_entity_poly.pdbx_seq_one_letter_code
_entity_poly.pdbx_strand_id
1 'polypeptide(L)'
;MGINIALCETEAQNAPCREMKLTVVKAKVEGKKFEPYMDVDEVVSLEDAAKAVGDMEAFLKRNRINAETDAIYMDKVKKDEDKALLAQYVKKVPTGWVDLSKMDDATKAEALESGDKNDRVTAWDQVEFDDMNEMCSKCALSWDKGRGCMGSFGPETSQLPAIAQKYGCPIIGAVFENAKEMKRLSPEDAKAVLNEVEILKPALVEEGKMAVHRYSGPLERIEAVAKVSVEQNCGFYFF
;
A
#
# COMPACT_ATOMS: atom_id res chain seq x y z
N MET A 1 7.59 -7.63 17.10
CA MET A 1 6.40 -7.54 16.25
C MET A 1 6.33 -8.86 15.46
N GLY A 2 5.44 -9.01 14.47
CA GLY A 2 5.38 -10.21 13.63
C GLY A 2 6.04 -9.95 12.29
N ILE A 3 6.68 -10.96 11.71
CA ILE A 3 7.18 -10.91 10.34
C ILE A 3 6.05 -11.26 9.38
N ASN A 4 5.92 -10.48 8.32
CA ASN A 4 5.05 -10.72 7.19
C ASN A 4 5.85 -11.19 5.98
N ILE A 5 5.13 -11.72 4.99
CA ILE A 5 5.65 -12.16 3.71
C ILE A 5 4.70 -11.68 2.62
N ALA A 6 5.24 -11.23 1.48
CA ALA A 6 4.47 -10.77 0.34
C ALA A 6 5.13 -11.17 -0.98
N LEU A 7 4.30 -11.34 -2.02
CA LEU A 7 4.75 -11.47 -3.40
C LEU A 7 4.92 -10.09 -4.04
N CYS A 8 5.86 -9.97 -4.97
CA CYS A 8 6.02 -8.79 -5.82
C CYS A 8 4.95 -8.81 -6.93
N GLU A 9 3.73 -8.37 -6.63
CA GLU A 9 2.58 -8.50 -7.55
C GLU A 9 2.75 -7.73 -8.86
N THR A 10 3.54 -6.65 -8.87
CA THR A 10 3.81 -5.86 -10.08
C THR A 10 4.73 -6.58 -11.08
N GLU A 11 5.46 -7.61 -10.64
CA GLU A 11 6.29 -8.47 -11.49
C GLU A 11 5.45 -9.59 -12.14
N ALA A 12 4.36 -10.02 -11.50
CA ALA A 12 3.51 -11.09 -12.02
C ALA A 12 2.59 -10.59 -13.15
N GLN A 13 2.80 -11.09 -14.36
CA GLN A 13 2.04 -10.64 -15.54
C GLN A 13 0.52 -10.85 -15.41
N ASN A 14 0.10 -11.90 -14.70
CA ASN A 14 -1.30 -12.27 -14.53
C ASN A 14 -1.98 -11.59 -13.33
N ALA A 15 -1.28 -10.74 -12.58
CA ALA A 15 -1.90 -10.03 -11.46
C ALA A 15 -2.88 -8.97 -12.00
N PRO A 16 -4.18 -9.03 -11.66
CA PRO A 16 -5.18 -8.09 -12.17
C PRO A 16 -4.91 -6.65 -11.71
N CYS A 17 -4.24 -6.47 -10.57
CA CYS A 17 -3.85 -5.17 -10.05
C CYS A 17 -2.63 -4.56 -10.74
N ARG A 18 -1.87 -5.33 -11.54
CA ARG A 18 -0.57 -4.93 -12.06
C ARG A 18 -0.63 -3.67 -12.91
N GLU A 19 -1.50 -3.64 -13.92
CA GLU A 19 -1.62 -2.49 -14.82
C GLU A 19 -2.01 -1.23 -14.03
N MET A 20 -2.99 -1.36 -13.13
CA MET A 20 -3.45 -0.24 -12.31
C MET A 20 -2.37 0.28 -11.34
N LYS A 21 -1.55 -0.60 -10.76
CA LYS A 21 -0.43 -0.24 -9.89
C LYS A 21 0.73 0.40 -10.64
N LEU A 22 0.90 0.10 -11.93
CA LEU A 22 1.94 0.70 -12.77
C LEU A 22 1.49 2.03 -13.42
N THR A 23 0.18 2.22 -13.57
CA THR A 23 -0.38 3.44 -14.15
C THR A 23 -0.53 4.53 -13.09
N VAL A 24 0.37 5.51 -13.14
CA VAL A 24 0.24 6.74 -12.34
C VAL A 24 -0.82 7.65 -12.97
N VAL A 25 -1.82 8.03 -12.17
CA VAL A 25 -2.95 8.88 -12.59
C VAL A 25 -2.86 10.29 -12.01
N LYS A 26 -2.25 10.47 -10.83
CA LYS A 26 -1.94 11.79 -10.28
C LYS A 26 -0.52 11.85 -9.75
N ALA A 27 0.07 13.04 -9.82
CA ALA A 27 1.36 13.34 -9.19
C ALA A 27 1.28 14.71 -8.53
N LYS A 28 2.06 14.92 -7.47
CA LYS A 28 2.26 16.25 -6.90
C LYS A 28 3.43 16.92 -7.61
N VAL A 29 3.20 18.12 -8.10
CA VAL A 29 4.20 18.90 -8.84
C VAL A 29 4.22 20.35 -8.37
N GLU A 30 5.38 20.97 -8.51
CA GLU A 30 5.56 22.39 -8.23
C GLU A 30 5.63 23.19 -9.53
N GLY A 31 5.16 24.44 -9.48
CA GLY A 31 5.38 25.42 -10.54
C GLY A 31 4.13 25.73 -11.37
N LYS A 32 4.07 27.00 -11.80
CA LYS A 32 2.90 27.61 -12.44
C LYS A 32 2.49 26.96 -13.76
N LYS A 33 3.44 26.34 -14.46
CA LYS A 33 3.20 25.72 -15.78
C LYS A 33 2.16 24.58 -15.72
N PHE A 34 2.00 23.95 -14.56
CA PHE A 34 1.05 22.86 -14.37
C PHE A 34 -0.29 23.30 -13.76
N GLU A 35 -0.44 24.57 -13.36
CA GLU A 35 -1.68 25.12 -12.78
C GLU A 35 -2.95 24.76 -13.58
N PRO A 36 -2.96 24.74 -14.94
CA PRO A 36 -4.16 24.36 -15.70
C PRO A 36 -4.64 22.92 -15.45
N TYR A 37 -3.77 22.04 -14.95
CA TYR A 37 -4.04 20.62 -14.69
C TYR A 37 -4.16 20.30 -13.20
N MET A 38 -3.94 21.29 -12.33
CA MET A 38 -3.97 21.08 -10.89
C MET A 38 -5.41 20.94 -10.38
N ASP A 39 -5.60 20.03 -9.44
CA ASP A 39 -6.77 20.01 -8.58
C ASP A 39 -6.77 21.29 -7.74
N VAL A 40 -7.97 21.84 -7.53
CA VAL A 40 -8.19 23.12 -6.88
C VAL A 40 -9.04 22.90 -5.64
N ASP A 41 -8.55 23.39 -4.51
CA ASP A 41 -9.34 23.49 -3.29
C ASP A 41 -10.07 24.83 -3.25
N GLU A 42 -11.32 24.79 -2.82
CA GLU A 42 -12.11 25.97 -2.51
C GLU A 42 -12.00 26.24 -1.02
N VAL A 43 -11.31 27.33 -0.68
CA VAL A 43 -10.98 27.69 0.71
C VAL A 43 -11.47 29.08 1.06
N VAL A 44 -11.82 29.27 2.32
CA VAL A 44 -12.14 30.57 2.93
C VAL A 44 -11.18 30.82 4.08
N SER A 45 -10.62 32.03 4.16
CA SER A 45 -9.73 32.40 5.27
C SER A 45 -10.51 32.37 6.60
N LEU A 46 -9.84 32.08 7.71
CA LEU A 46 -10.49 32.09 9.02
C LEU A 46 -11.11 33.46 9.35
N GLU A 47 -10.46 34.55 8.93
CA GLU A 47 -10.94 35.91 9.13
C GLU A 47 -12.25 36.18 8.38
N ASP A 48 -12.34 35.76 7.12
CA ASP A 48 -13.54 35.96 6.30
C ASP A 48 -14.66 35.01 6.72
N ALA A 49 -14.32 33.79 7.15
CA ALA A 49 -15.28 32.86 7.73
C ALA A 49 -15.89 33.43 9.02
N ALA A 50 -15.08 33.97 9.93
CA ALA A 50 -15.55 34.59 11.18
C ALA A 50 -16.49 35.79 10.92
N LYS A 51 -16.20 36.61 9.91
CA LYS A 51 -17.10 37.72 9.50
C LYS A 51 -18.45 37.21 8.98
N ALA A 52 -18.45 36.09 8.25
CA ALA A 52 -19.66 35.54 7.63
C ALA A 52 -20.54 34.77 8.61
N VAL A 53 -19.95 33.95 9.50
CA VAL A 53 -20.69 33.04 10.38
C VAL A 53 -20.87 33.55 11.81
N GLY A 54 -20.09 34.57 12.21
CA GLY A 54 -20.09 35.14 13.56
C GLY A 54 -19.50 34.20 14.60
N ASP A 55 -20.31 33.26 15.08
CA ASP A 55 -19.89 32.26 16.08
C ASP A 55 -19.12 31.11 15.42
N MET A 56 -17.80 31.27 15.41
CA MET A 56 -16.87 30.33 14.79
C MET A 56 -16.81 28.98 15.53
N GLU A 57 -16.93 28.98 16.87
CA GLU A 57 -16.87 27.74 17.65
C GLU A 57 -18.11 26.87 17.39
N ALA A 58 -19.30 27.50 17.36
CA ALA A 58 -20.52 26.82 16.97
C ALA A 58 -20.48 26.33 15.51
N PHE A 59 -19.85 27.10 14.60
CA PHE A 59 -19.66 26.73 13.19
C PHE A 59 -18.75 25.50 13.01
N LEU A 60 -17.59 25.50 13.66
CA LEU A 60 -16.65 24.39 13.59
C LEU A 60 -17.29 23.11 14.17
N LYS A 61 -18.01 23.24 15.30
CA LYS A 61 -18.71 22.11 15.93
C LYS A 61 -19.83 21.53 15.06
N ARG A 62 -20.66 22.37 14.42
CA ARG A 62 -21.78 21.90 13.58
C ARG A 62 -21.31 21.23 12.27
N ASN A 63 -20.16 21.66 11.74
CA ASN A 63 -19.55 21.05 10.55
C ASN A 63 -18.52 19.95 10.87
N ARG A 64 -18.18 19.76 12.15
CA ARG A 64 -17.14 18.83 12.64
C ARG A 64 -15.76 19.12 12.04
N ILE A 65 -15.42 20.40 11.96
CA ILE A 65 -14.12 20.88 11.50
C ILE A 65 -13.19 21.03 12.70
N ASN A 66 -11.92 20.66 12.56
CA ASN A 66 -10.93 20.82 13.62
C ASN A 66 -10.67 22.32 13.88
N ALA A 67 -10.54 22.70 15.15
CA ALA A 67 -10.26 24.08 15.56
C ALA A 67 -8.85 24.55 15.17
N GLU A 68 -7.92 23.62 14.95
CA GLU A 68 -6.53 23.91 14.54
C GLU A 68 -6.35 24.04 13.01
N THR A 69 -7.44 24.27 12.26
CA THR A 69 -7.36 24.43 10.80
C THR A 69 -6.79 25.79 10.41
N ASP A 70 -6.02 25.84 9.33
CA ASP A 70 -5.40 27.05 8.78
C ASP A 70 -6.37 27.85 7.87
N ALA A 71 -7.30 27.14 7.23
CA ALA A 71 -8.39 27.71 6.45
C ALA A 71 -9.66 26.84 6.54
N ILE A 72 -10.79 27.37 6.10
CA ILE A 72 -12.04 26.61 5.95
C ILE A 72 -12.11 26.07 4.53
N TYR A 73 -11.92 24.76 4.39
CA TYR A 73 -12.09 24.05 3.13
C TYR A 73 -13.58 23.77 2.91
N MET A 74 -14.11 24.20 1.77
CA MET A 74 -15.55 24.15 1.46
C MET A 74 -16.08 22.72 1.35
N ASP A 75 -15.21 21.75 1.01
CA ASP A 75 -15.52 20.31 1.00
C ASP A 75 -15.85 19.76 2.40
N LYS A 76 -15.30 20.37 3.46
CA LYS A 76 -15.54 19.98 4.86
C LYS A 76 -16.80 20.61 5.45
N VAL A 77 -17.38 21.62 4.79
CA VAL A 77 -18.62 22.26 5.24
C VAL A 77 -19.80 21.38 4.87
N LYS A 78 -20.55 20.90 5.86
CA LYS A 78 -21.65 19.94 5.65
C LYS A 78 -23.01 20.60 5.52
N LYS A 79 -23.18 21.78 6.12
CA LYS A 79 -24.46 22.51 6.13
C LYS A 79 -24.55 23.44 4.94
N ASP A 80 -25.63 23.33 4.15
CA ASP A 80 -25.79 24.13 2.94
C ASP A 80 -26.03 25.62 3.25
N GLU A 81 -26.66 25.93 4.39
CA GLU A 81 -26.79 27.31 4.89
C GLU A 81 -25.42 27.97 5.11
N ASP A 82 -24.49 27.23 5.71
CA ASP A 82 -23.13 27.69 5.94
C ASP A 82 -22.33 27.84 4.65
N LYS A 83 -22.52 26.90 3.70
CA LYS A 83 -21.91 27.01 2.38
C LYS A 83 -22.37 28.29 1.68
N ALA A 84 -23.65 28.64 1.78
CA ALA A 84 -24.20 29.85 1.17
C ALA A 84 -23.61 31.13 1.78
N LEU A 85 -23.41 31.17 3.11
CA LEU A 85 -22.78 32.31 3.80
C LEU A 85 -21.32 32.50 3.38
N LEU A 86 -20.60 31.39 3.20
CA LEU A 86 -19.17 31.37 2.85
C LEU A 86 -18.89 31.54 1.35
N ALA A 87 -19.87 31.26 0.48
CA ALA A 87 -19.72 31.23 -0.98
C ALA A 87 -19.08 32.51 -1.56
N GLN A 88 -19.37 33.68 -0.99
CA GLN A 88 -18.84 34.97 -1.46
C GLN A 88 -17.35 35.20 -1.13
N TYR A 89 -16.80 34.44 -0.18
CA TYR A 89 -15.41 34.56 0.28
C TYR A 89 -14.51 33.43 -0.23
N VAL A 90 -15.06 32.53 -1.05
CA VAL A 90 -14.34 31.37 -1.57
C VAL A 90 -13.21 31.82 -2.50
N LYS A 91 -12.00 31.31 -2.21
CA LYS A 91 -10.83 31.41 -3.05
C LYS A 91 -10.46 30.03 -3.55
N LYS A 92 -10.04 29.98 -4.82
CA LYS A 92 -9.54 28.77 -5.47
C LYS A 92 -8.03 28.71 -5.31
N VAL A 93 -7.54 27.68 -4.63
CA VAL A 93 -6.11 27.47 -4.38
C VAL A 93 -5.67 26.16 -5.05
N PRO A 94 -4.67 26.20 -5.95
CA PRO A 94 -4.12 24.99 -6.53
C PRO A 94 -3.44 24.13 -5.46
N THR A 95 -3.75 22.84 -5.46
CA THR A 95 -3.24 21.88 -4.45
C THR A 95 -1.83 21.36 -4.76
N GLY A 96 -1.35 21.59 -5.99
CA GLY A 96 -0.14 20.97 -6.52
C GLY A 96 -0.35 19.55 -7.05
N TRP A 97 -1.50 18.91 -6.78
CA TRP A 97 -1.84 17.62 -7.38
C TRP A 97 -2.35 17.83 -8.79
N VAL A 98 -1.75 17.14 -9.76
CA VAL A 98 -2.16 17.21 -11.16
C VAL A 98 -2.75 15.89 -11.63
N ASP A 99 -3.79 16.00 -12.46
CA ASP A 99 -4.39 14.86 -13.14
C ASP A 99 -3.64 14.58 -14.45
N LEU A 100 -2.86 13.50 -14.45
CA LEU A 100 -2.02 13.12 -15.59
C LEU A 100 -2.84 12.59 -16.77
N SER A 101 -4.11 12.22 -16.58
CA SER A 101 -4.99 11.76 -17.66
C SER A 101 -5.43 12.89 -18.59
N LYS A 102 -5.29 14.14 -18.15
CA LYS A 102 -5.66 15.35 -18.89
C LYS A 102 -4.49 15.97 -19.67
N MET A 103 -3.30 15.37 -19.58
CA MET A 103 -2.07 15.86 -20.19
C MET A 103 -1.71 15.05 -21.43
N ASP A 104 -1.00 15.68 -22.37
CA ASP A 104 -0.27 14.94 -23.41
C ASP A 104 0.96 14.21 -22.84
N ASP A 105 1.51 13.26 -23.61
CA ASP A 105 2.61 12.41 -23.16
C ASP A 105 3.88 13.20 -22.79
N ALA A 106 4.15 14.32 -23.47
CA ALA A 106 5.32 15.15 -23.21
C ALA A 106 5.20 15.88 -21.86
N THR A 107 4.05 16.53 -21.63
CA THR A 107 3.73 17.24 -20.40
C THR A 107 3.66 16.28 -19.21
N LYS A 108 3.09 15.10 -19.43
CA LYS A 108 3.01 14.02 -18.43
C LYS A 108 4.41 13.54 -18.01
N ALA A 109 5.30 13.32 -18.97
CA ALA A 109 6.67 12.91 -18.68
C ALA A 109 7.42 13.97 -17.85
N GLU A 110 7.27 15.25 -18.21
CA GLU A 110 7.88 16.36 -17.48
C GLU A 110 7.31 16.52 -16.05
N ALA A 111 5.99 16.37 -15.88
CA ALA A 111 5.34 16.36 -14.58
C ALA A 111 5.89 15.24 -13.69
N LEU A 112 5.98 14.01 -14.22
CA LEU A 112 6.51 12.84 -13.53
C LEU A 112 8.01 12.94 -13.23
N GLU A 113 8.79 13.69 -14.02
CA GLU A 113 10.20 13.93 -13.72
C GLU A 113 10.38 14.99 -12.62
N SER A 114 9.52 16.01 -12.61
CA SER A 114 9.59 17.10 -11.64
C SER A 114 9.07 16.75 -10.23
N GLY A 115 8.14 15.79 -10.13
CA GLY A 115 7.52 15.38 -8.86
C GLY A 115 8.24 14.22 -8.16
N ASP A 116 8.13 14.17 -6.82
CA ASP A 116 8.64 13.05 -6.02
C ASP A 116 7.97 11.72 -6.47
N LYS A 117 8.73 10.63 -6.40
CA LYS A 117 8.21 9.28 -6.66
C LYS A 117 7.21 8.82 -5.60
N ASN A 118 7.35 9.32 -4.38
CA ASN A 118 6.47 9.01 -3.26
C ASN A 118 5.16 9.83 -3.30
N ASP A 119 5.16 10.98 -3.97
CA ASP A 119 3.96 11.83 -4.13
C ASP A 119 3.21 11.51 -5.43
N ARG A 120 2.84 10.24 -5.58
CA ARG A 120 2.14 9.72 -6.76
C ARG A 120 0.95 8.88 -6.33
N VAL A 121 -0.13 9.00 -7.10
CA VAL A 121 -1.33 8.21 -6.96
C VAL A 121 -1.45 7.35 -8.21
N THR A 122 -1.52 6.05 -8.01
CA THR A 122 -1.73 5.06 -9.07
C THR A 122 -3.23 4.86 -9.30
N ALA A 123 -3.60 4.28 -10.44
CA ALA A 123 -4.99 3.91 -10.68
C ALA A 123 -5.49 2.91 -9.63
N TRP A 124 -4.60 2.07 -9.09
CA TRP A 124 -4.92 1.14 -8.02
C TRP A 124 -5.39 1.86 -6.75
N ASP A 125 -4.79 3.00 -6.39
CA ASP A 125 -5.13 3.76 -5.19
C ASP A 125 -6.53 4.41 -5.27
N GLN A 126 -7.13 4.44 -6.46
CA GLN A 126 -8.48 4.96 -6.69
C GLN A 126 -9.56 3.86 -6.73
N VAL A 127 -9.17 2.58 -6.61
CA VAL A 127 -10.12 1.46 -6.60
C VAL A 127 -10.81 1.42 -5.23
N GLU A 128 -12.13 1.19 -5.22
CA GLU A 128 -12.88 1.06 -3.98
C GLU A 128 -12.52 -0.25 -3.26
N PHE A 129 -12.62 -0.26 -1.92
CA PHE A 129 -12.19 -1.41 -1.11
C PHE A 129 -12.92 -2.72 -1.45
N ASP A 130 -14.21 -2.65 -1.78
CA ASP A 130 -14.99 -3.83 -2.14
C ASP A 130 -14.51 -4.44 -3.47
N ASP A 131 -14.20 -3.59 -4.46
CA ASP A 131 -13.66 -4.01 -5.75
C ASP A 131 -12.24 -4.60 -5.58
N MET A 132 -11.40 -3.97 -4.74
CA MET A 132 -10.07 -4.50 -4.40
C MET A 132 -10.17 -5.90 -3.78
N ASN A 133 -11.10 -6.09 -2.83
CA ASN A 133 -11.30 -7.37 -2.16
C ASN A 133 -11.79 -8.44 -3.13
N GLU A 134 -12.73 -8.11 -4.01
CA GLU A 134 -13.22 -9.04 -5.04
C GLU A 134 -12.09 -9.45 -5.98
N MET A 135 -11.29 -8.50 -6.48
CA MET A 135 -10.14 -8.78 -7.33
C MET A 135 -9.09 -9.66 -6.63
N CYS A 136 -8.75 -9.34 -5.38
CA CYS A 136 -7.77 -10.10 -4.60
C CYS A 136 -8.24 -11.52 -4.32
N SER A 137 -9.53 -11.71 -4.01
CA SER A 137 -10.10 -13.04 -3.71
C SER A 137 -10.03 -14.02 -4.88
N LYS A 138 -10.02 -13.50 -6.11
CA LYS A 138 -9.96 -14.27 -7.36
C LYS A 138 -8.55 -14.30 -7.98
N CYS A 139 -7.58 -13.64 -7.35
CA CYS A 139 -6.24 -13.47 -7.90
C CYS A 139 -5.41 -14.75 -7.74
N ALA A 140 -4.69 -15.14 -8.80
CA ALA A 140 -3.76 -16.27 -8.76
C ALA A 140 -2.61 -16.07 -7.76
N LEU A 141 -2.34 -14.82 -7.36
CA LEU A 141 -1.32 -14.51 -6.35
C LEU A 141 -1.83 -14.65 -4.91
N SER A 142 -3.13 -14.92 -4.72
CA SER A 142 -3.70 -14.99 -3.38
C SER A 142 -3.38 -16.31 -2.69
N TRP A 143 -2.28 -16.33 -1.93
CA TRP A 143 -1.83 -17.53 -1.20
C TRP A 143 -2.40 -17.62 0.23
N ASP A 144 -2.79 -16.50 0.86
CA ASP A 144 -3.35 -16.51 2.23
C ASP A 144 -4.88 -16.68 2.22
N LYS A 145 -5.37 -17.82 1.70
CA LYS A 145 -6.80 -18.21 1.74
C LYS A 145 -7.76 -17.15 1.17
N GLY A 146 -7.39 -16.51 0.07
CA GLY A 146 -8.22 -15.48 -0.56
C GLY A 146 -8.03 -14.07 0.00
N ARG A 147 -7.13 -13.87 0.97
CA ARG A 147 -6.87 -12.56 1.61
C ARG A 147 -5.84 -11.70 0.86
N GLY A 148 -5.32 -12.18 -0.27
CA GLY A 148 -4.41 -11.46 -1.13
C GLY A 148 -3.00 -12.02 -1.17
N CYS A 149 -2.09 -11.23 -1.76
CA CYS A 149 -0.71 -11.61 -2.05
C CYS A 149 0.28 -11.33 -0.90
N MET A 150 -0.22 -10.95 0.27
CA MET A 150 0.54 -10.64 1.48
C MET A 150 -0.12 -11.25 2.72
N GLY A 151 0.67 -11.58 3.73
CA GLY A 151 0.17 -12.22 4.95
C GLY A 151 1.24 -12.39 6.01
N SER A 152 0.85 -12.89 7.18
CA SER A 152 1.77 -13.10 8.29
C SER A 152 2.60 -14.37 8.09
N PHE A 153 3.92 -14.28 8.20
CA PHE A 153 4.78 -15.46 8.27
C PHE A 153 4.73 -16.06 9.69
N GLY A 154 5.06 -15.26 10.70
CA GLY A 154 5.12 -15.69 12.10
C GLY A 154 5.73 -14.64 13.02
N PRO A 155 5.85 -14.92 14.33
CA PRO A 155 6.45 -13.99 15.28
C PRO A 155 7.96 -13.84 15.03
N GLU A 156 8.52 -12.65 15.32
CA GLU A 156 9.98 -12.41 15.32
C GLU A 156 10.74 -13.29 16.33
N THR A 157 10.04 -13.90 17.29
CA THR A 157 10.61 -14.86 18.25
C THR A 157 10.52 -16.31 17.78
N SER A 158 10.15 -16.55 16.51
CA SER A 158 10.09 -17.89 15.94
C SER A 158 11.47 -18.55 15.96
N GLN A 159 11.55 -19.81 16.40
CA GLN A 159 12.78 -20.59 16.31
C GLN A 159 12.92 -21.33 14.97
N LEU A 160 11.94 -21.23 14.07
CA LEU A 160 11.99 -21.87 12.76
C LEU A 160 13.27 -21.49 11.97
N PRO A 161 13.71 -20.22 11.93
CA PRO A 161 14.98 -19.89 11.25
C PRO A 161 16.19 -20.59 11.86
N ALA A 162 16.28 -20.69 13.18
CA ALA A 162 17.38 -21.39 13.84
C ALA A 162 17.37 -22.91 13.55
N ILE A 163 16.18 -23.52 13.51
CA ILE A 163 16.02 -24.92 13.07
C ILE A 163 16.45 -25.04 11.60
N ALA A 164 16.01 -24.14 10.72
CA ALA A 164 16.39 -24.14 9.32
C ALA A 164 17.91 -24.07 9.11
N GLN A 165 18.60 -23.22 9.87
CA GLN A 165 20.07 -23.14 9.84
C GLN A 165 20.74 -24.47 10.23
N LYS A 166 20.25 -25.16 11.27
CA LYS A 166 20.76 -26.48 11.70
C LYS A 166 20.68 -27.53 10.59
N TYR A 167 19.63 -27.47 9.77
CA TYR A 167 19.37 -28.40 8.68
C TYR A 167 19.87 -27.89 7.32
N GLY A 168 20.72 -26.85 7.29
CA GLY A 168 21.35 -26.37 6.06
C GLY A 168 20.37 -25.69 5.09
N CYS A 169 19.32 -25.06 5.61
CA CYS A 169 18.31 -24.32 4.85
C CYS A 169 18.59 -22.81 4.95
N PRO A 170 19.46 -22.24 4.08
CA PRO A 170 19.94 -20.87 4.22
C PRO A 170 18.88 -19.79 4.02
N ILE A 171 17.86 -20.00 3.18
CA ILE A 171 16.87 -18.95 2.87
C ILE A 171 15.87 -18.82 4.02
N ILE A 172 15.26 -19.94 4.46
CA ILE A 172 14.38 -19.98 5.63
C ILE A 172 15.17 -19.62 6.90
N GLY A 173 16.45 -20.03 6.95
CA GLY A 173 17.36 -19.68 8.03
C GLY A 173 17.70 -18.19 8.12
N ALA A 174 17.52 -17.42 7.05
CA ALA A 174 17.83 -16.00 6.98
C ALA A 174 16.58 -15.10 6.90
N VAL A 175 15.40 -15.59 7.29
CA VAL A 175 14.14 -14.85 7.16
C VAL A 175 14.19 -13.48 7.85
N PHE A 176 14.78 -13.39 9.05
CA PHE A 176 14.81 -12.14 9.82
C PHE A 176 15.78 -11.13 9.21
N GLU A 177 16.92 -11.59 8.71
CA GLU A 177 17.88 -10.79 7.98
C GLU A 177 17.27 -10.28 6.66
N ASN A 178 16.63 -11.17 5.90
CA ASN A 178 15.92 -10.82 4.67
C ASN A 178 14.80 -9.80 4.93
N ALA A 179 14.07 -9.93 6.04
CA ALA A 179 13.02 -8.99 6.43
C ALA A 179 13.59 -7.60 6.76
N LYS A 180 14.67 -7.55 7.55
CA LYS A 180 15.35 -6.31 7.93
C LYS A 180 15.89 -5.56 6.73
N GLU A 181 16.38 -6.28 5.73
CA GLU A 181 16.91 -5.72 4.49
C GLU A 181 15.82 -5.44 3.43
N MET A 182 14.57 -5.85 3.69
CA MET A 182 13.49 -5.92 2.70
C MET A 182 13.98 -6.57 1.39
N LYS A 183 14.76 -7.64 1.53
CA LYS A 183 15.41 -8.30 0.41
C LYS A 183 14.37 -8.96 -0.47
N ARG A 184 14.38 -8.61 -1.76
CA ARG A 184 13.59 -9.29 -2.79
C ARG A 184 14.28 -10.60 -3.17
N LEU A 185 13.56 -11.69 -2.98
CA LEU A 185 13.92 -13.04 -3.37
C LEU A 185 13.30 -13.35 -4.73
N SER A 186 14.05 -14.02 -5.59
CA SER A 186 13.69 -14.34 -6.97
C SER A 186 12.79 -15.60 -7.05
N PRO A 187 12.16 -15.88 -8.21
CA PRO A 187 11.52 -17.16 -8.47
C PRO A 187 12.50 -18.36 -8.35
N GLU A 188 13.78 -18.16 -8.62
CA GLU A 188 14.82 -19.17 -8.39
C GLU A 188 15.04 -19.45 -6.91
N ASP A 189 15.07 -18.39 -6.09
CA ASP A 189 15.12 -18.52 -4.62
C ASP A 189 13.86 -19.22 -4.10
N ALA A 190 12.68 -18.98 -4.70
CA ALA A 190 11.45 -19.68 -4.36
C ALA A 190 11.54 -21.20 -4.63
N LYS A 191 12.16 -21.62 -5.74
CA LYS A 191 12.44 -23.05 -5.99
C LYS A 191 13.36 -23.64 -4.92
N ALA A 192 14.38 -22.90 -4.49
CA ALA A 192 15.25 -23.31 -3.40
C ALA A 192 14.50 -23.42 -2.08
N VAL A 193 13.60 -22.47 -1.77
CA VAL A 193 12.71 -22.53 -0.59
C VAL A 193 11.83 -23.78 -0.61
N LEU A 194 11.26 -24.16 -1.76
CA LEU A 194 10.48 -25.40 -1.84
C LEU A 194 11.32 -26.64 -1.50
N ASN A 195 12.58 -26.69 -1.92
CA ASN A 195 13.49 -27.75 -1.53
C ASN A 195 13.81 -27.72 -0.02
N GLU A 196 14.02 -26.53 0.56
CA GLU A 196 14.23 -26.37 2.00
C GLU A 196 13.00 -26.81 2.81
N VAL A 197 11.79 -26.54 2.34
CA VAL A 197 10.54 -26.99 2.97
C VAL A 197 10.48 -28.52 3.04
N GLU A 198 10.85 -29.22 1.97
CA GLU A 198 10.85 -30.69 1.95
C GLU A 198 11.89 -31.29 2.93
N ILE A 199 12.98 -30.57 3.20
CA ILE A 199 13.95 -30.94 4.26
C ILE A 199 13.35 -30.66 5.64
N LEU A 200 12.67 -29.53 5.83
CA LEU A 200 12.21 -29.10 7.15
C LEU A 200 10.95 -29.81 7.65
N LYS A 201 10.08 -30.28 6.75
CA LYS A 201 8.88 -31.06 7.13
C LYS A 201 9.23 -32.27 8.03
N PRO A 202 10.14 -33.18 7.65
CA PRO A 202 10.57 -34.27 8.53
C PRO A 202 11.41 -33.78 9.71
N ALA A 203 12.28 -32.78 9.50
CA ALA A 203 13.11 -32.22 10.58
C ALA A 203 12.29 -31.68 11.76
N LEU A 204 11.16 -31.01 11.50
CA LEU A 204 10.27 -30.52 12.55
C LEU A 204 9.68 -31.66 13.41
N VAL A 205 9.49 -32.85 12.82
CA VAL A 205 9.03 -34.03 13.56
C VAL A 205 10.14 -34.54 14.48
N GLU A 206 11.39 -34.52 14.03
CA GLU A 206 12.56 -34.88 14.83
C GLU A 206 12.81 -33.91 16.00
N GLU A 207 12.62 -32.61 15.77
CA GLU A 207 12.69 -31.55 16.81
C GLU A 207 11.55 -31.68 17.86
N GLY A 208 10.53 -32.49 17.56
CA GLY A 208 9.50 -32.92 18.50
C GLY A 208 8.15 -32.24 18.32
N LYS A 209 7.15 -32.77 19.03
CA LYS A 209 5.73 -32.37 18.88
C LYS A 209 5.47 -30.86 19.01
N MET A 210 6.21 -30.19 19.88
CA MET A 210 6.07 -28.74 20.08
C MET A 210 6.60 -27.92 18.90
N ALA A 211 7.65 -28.38 18.23
CA ALA A 211 8.17 -27.75 17.02
C ALA A 211 7.16 -27.87 15.87
N VAL A 212 6.59 -29.06 15.67
CA VAL A 212 5.51 -29.29 14.69
C VAL A 212 4.34 -28.35 14.94
N HIS A 213 3.82 -28.28 16.17
CA HIS A 213 2.66 -27.44 16.50
C HIS A 213 2.93 -25.94 16.25
N ARG A 214 4.16 -25.46 16.50
CA ARG A 214 4.47 -24.03 16.40
C ARG A 214 4.90 -23.59 15.00
N TYR A 215 5.54 -24.47 14.24
CA TYR A 215 6.27 -24.07 13.03
C TYR A 215 5.71 -24.68 11.74
N SER A 216 4.75 -25.61 11.81
CA SER A 216 4.00 -26.08 10.65
C SER A 216 3.30 -24.95 9.91
N GLY A 217 2.55 -24.08 10.62
CA GLY A 217 1.87 -22.95 10.01
C GLY A 217 2.79 -21.99 9.25
N PRO A 218 3.87 -21.45 9.86
CA PRO A 218 4.87 -20.66 9.13
C PRO A 218 5.50 -21.38 7.93
N LEU A 219 5.77 -22.69 8.05
CA LEU A 219 6.34 -23.49 6.96
C LEU A 219 5.36 -23.68 5.80
N GLU A 220 4.08 -23.94 6.09
CA GLU A 220 3.02 -24.03 5.09
C GLU A 220 2.80 -22.71 4.34
N ARG A 221 2.92 -21.58 5.04
CA ARG A 221 2.75 -20.25 4.42
C ARG A 221 3.90 -19.91 3.48
N ILE A 222 5.14 -20.12 3.90
CA ILE A 222 6.28 -19.87 3.00
C ILE A 222 6.27 -20.86 1.82
N GLU A 223 5.83 -22.10 2.01
CA GLU A 223 5.61 -23.06 0.92
C GLU A 223 4.56 -22.55 -0.07
N ALA A 224 3.44 -22.02 0.41
CA ALA A 224 2.38 -21.46 -0.44
C ALA A 224 2.89 -20.25 -1.25
N VAL A 225 3.61 -19.33 -0.61
CA VAL A 225 4.22 -18.18 -1.30
C VAL A 225 5.22 -18.64 -2.36
N ALA A 226 6.10 -19.59 -2.02
CA ALA A 226 7.11 -20.08 -2.94
C ALA A 226 6.49 -20.76 -4.17
N LYS A 227 5.41 -21.55 -3.99
CA LYS A 227 4.66 -22.13 -5.13
C LYS A 227 4.12 -21.05 -6.06
N VAL A 228 3.44 -20.05 -5.50
CA VAL A 228 2.86 -18.95 -6.29
C VAL A 228 3.95 -18.12 -6.97
N SER A 229 5.06 -17.83 -6.29
CA SER A 229 6.22 -17.12 -6.86
C SER A 229 6.78 -17.84 -8.09
N VAL A 230 6.91 -19.16 -8.03
CA VAL A 230 7.36 -19.98 -9.16
C VAL A 230 6.32 -20.00 -10.28
N GLU A 231 5.05 -20.25 -9.96
CA GLU A 231 3.97 -20.36 -10.94
C GLU A 231 3.71 -19.05 -11.68
N GLN A 232 3.80 -17.92 -10.98
CA GLN A 232 3.52 -16.58 -11.53
C GLN A 232 4.80 -15.84 -11.95
N ASN A 233 5.96 -16.47 -11.79
CA ASN A 233 7.27 -15.93 -12.13
C ASN A 233 7.49 -14.51 -11.56
N CYS A 234 7.25 -14.35 -10.26
CA CYS A 234 7.43 -13.10 -9.53
C CYS A 234 8.25 -13.31 -8.27
N GLY A 235 8.96 -12.27 -7.82
CA GLY A 235 9.68 -12.31 -6.56
C GLY A 235 8.78 -12.30 -5.33
N PHE A 236 9.39 -12.43 -4.16
CA PHE A 236 8.73 -12.30 -2.87
C PHE A 236 9.71 -11.73 -1.84
N TYR A 237 9.21 -11.23 -0.70
CA TYR A 237 10.04 -10.64 0.34
C TYR A 237 9.36 -10.74 1.71
N PHE A 238 10.15 -10.56 2.76
CA PHE A 238 9.70 -10.48 4.15
C PHE A 238 9.77 -9.02 4.63
N PHE A 239 8.91 -8.64 5.58
CA PHE A 239 8.86 -7.28 6.16
C PHE A 239 8.13 -7.25 7.51
#